data_AF-A0A2G2J793-F1
#
_entry.id   AF-A0A2G2J793-F1
#
_cell.length_a   1.000
_cell.length_b   1.000
_cell.length_c   1.000
_cell.angle_alpha   90.00
_cell.angle_beta   90.00
_cell.angle_gamma   90.00
#
_symmetry.space_group_name_H-M   'P 1'
#
loop_
_entity.id
_entity.type
_entity.pdbx_description
1 polymer ?
#
loop_
_entity_poly.entity_id
_entity_poly.type
_entity_poly.pdbx_seq_one_letter_code
_entity_poly.pdbx_strand_id
1 'polypeptide(L)'
;MLLENRNVNQIKTMPEEAFREALTSDFPKRASQGRLIAITDRAVALTPPALEIAKRAAQASTSLQKPCLPCEMHLVYIDVLENGTLTEDGQKALLRSYELSPYGPEDVMQWRLHLSSTYWNVLSKDMKQRALMQITALSESRKGKRWLLGYNTEVNAIQSRINLLK
;
A
#
# COMPACT_ATOMS: atom_id res chain seq x y z
N MET A 1 12.62 -19.28 -14.48
CA MET A 1 13.59 -19.62 -13.40
C MET A 1 14.43 -18.42 -12.91
N LEU A 2 14.35 -17.23 -13.53
CA LEU A 2 15.26 -16.11 -13.24
C LEU A 2 15.02 -15.41 -11.89
N LEU A 3 13.79 -15.42 -11.36
CA LEU A 3 13.48 -14.84 -10.05
C LEU A 3 13.73 -15.81 -8.88
N GLU A 4 13.75 -17.11 -9.14
CA GLU A 4 13.73 -18.16 -8.11
C GLU A 4 15.00 -18.21 -7.25
N ASN A 5 16.14 -17.81 -7.81
CA ASN A 5 17.44 -17.77 -7.13
C ASN A 5 17.86 -16.37 -6.66
N ARG A 6 17.02 -15.34 -6.86
CA ARG A 6 17.35 -13.95 -6.52
C ARG A 6 16.94 -13.63 -5.09
N ASN A 7 17.85 -13.00 -4.34
CA ASN A 7 17.54 -12.45 -3.02
C ASN A 7 16.79 -11.10 -3.13
N VAL A 8 16.30 -10.58 -2.00
CA VAL A 8 15.52 -9.33 -1.93
C VAL A 8 16.24 -8.15 -2.58
N ASN A 9 17.53 -7.96 -2.28
CA ASN A 9 18.30 -6.83 -2.81
C ASN A 9 18.47 -6.94 -4.32
N GLN A 10 18.75 -8.14 -4.83
CA GLN A 10 18.88 -8.39 -6.25
C GLN A 10 17.58 -8.15 -7.02
N ILE A 11 16.42 -8.40 -6.41
CA ILE A 11 15.11 -8.09 -7.02
C ILE A 11 14.91 -6.57 -7.10
N LYS A 12 15.21 -5.85 -6.01
CA LYS A 12 15.02 -4.40 -5.92
C LYS A 12 15.91 -3.62 -6.90
N THR A 13 17.14 -4.08 -7.13
CA THR A 13 18.12 -3.39 -7.98
C THR A 13 18.18 -3.92 -9.41
N MET A 14 17.37 -4.93 -9.76
CA MET A 14 17.36 -5.50 -11.11
C MET A 14 16.95 -4.45 -12.14
N PRO A 15 17.62 -4.36 -13.30
CA PRO A 15 17.15 -3.53 -14.41
C PRO A 15 15.71 -3.87 -14.78
N GLU A 16 14.91 -2.87 -15.16
CA GLU A 16 13.49 -3.05 -15.44
C GLU A 16 13.23 -4.11 -16.52
N GLU A 17 13.97 -4.07 -17.64
CA GLU A 17 13.86 -5.04 -18.74
C GLU A 17 14.13 -6.48 -18.26
N ALA A 18 15.22 -6.67 -17.51
CA ALA A 18 15.57 -7.98 -16.95
C ALA A 18 14.51 -8.48 -15.95
N PHE A 19 13.90 -7.57 -15.18
CA PHE A 19 12.80 -7.94 -14.29
C PHE A 19 11.57 -8.37 -15.08
N ARG A 20 11.19 -7.63 -16.13
CA ARG A 20 10.06 -7.98 -17.01
C ARG A 20 10.24 -9.33 -17.70
N GLU A 21 11.44 -9.62 -18.20
CA GLU A 21 11.77 -10.95 -18.76
C GLU A 21 11.70 -12.05 -17.70
N ALA A 22 12.15 -11.76 -16.47
CA ALA A 22 12.10 -12.73 -15.39
C ALA A 22 10.66 -13.07 -14.97
N LEU A 23 9.73 -12.13 -15.11
CA LEU A 23 8.30 -12.28 -14.82
C LEU A 23 7.56 -13.21 -15.79
N THR A 24 8.00 -13.30 -17.05
CA THR A 24 7.40 -14.21 -18.03
C THR A 24 7.84 -15.67 -17.84
N SER A 25 8.87 -15.91 -17.00
CA SER A 25 9.58 -17.20 -16.88
C SER A 25 9.12 -18.12 -15.72
N ASP A 26 7.86 -18.00 -15.29
CA ASP A 26 7.21 -18.54 -14.07
C ASP A 26 7.36 -17.69 -12.80
N PHE A 27 6.21 -17.42 -12.17
CA PHE A 27 6.08 -16.85 -10.84
C PHE A 27 6.67 -17.83 -9.80
N PRO A 28 7.48 -17.38 -8.83
CA PRO A 28 8.18 -18.29 -7.93
C PRO A 28 7.19 -19.08 -7.05
N LYS A 29 7.19 -20.41 -7.22
CA LYS A 29 6.30 -21.33 -6.48
C LYS A 29 6.65 -21.43 -4.99
N ARG A 30 7.92 -21.17 -4.62
CA ARG A 30 8.43 -21.20 -3.25
C ARG A 30 9.31 -19.98 -2.99
N ALA A 31 8.70 -18.87 -2.59
CA ALA A 31 9.40 -17.65 -2.19
C ALA A 31 9.11 -17.31 -0.72
N SER A 32 10.10 -16.74 -0.04
CA SER A 32 9.89 -16.19 1.31
C SER A 32 9.03 -14.94 1.26
N GLN A 33 8.37 -14.59 2.37
CA GLN A 33 7.50 -13.42 2.47
C GLN A 33 8.23 -12.13 2.04
N GLY A 34 9.47 -11.92 2.49
CA GLY A 34 10.28 -10.76 2.09
C GLY A 34 10.58 -10.69 0.59
N ARG A 35 10.76 -11.85 -0.07
CA ARG A 35 10.96 -11.90 -1.53
C ARG A 35 9.68 -11.58 -2.29
N LEU A 36 8.54 -12.08 -1.81
CA LEU A 36 7.24 -11.77 -2.39
C LEU A 36 6.92 -10.27 -2.27
N ILE A 37 7.15 -9.66 -1.10
CA ILE A 37 7.02 -8.21 -0.91
C ILE A 37 7.90 -7.44 -1.90
N ALA A 38 9.16 -7.84 -2.07
CA ALA A 38 10.07 -7.19 -3.01
C ALA A 38 9.63 -7.33 -4.48
N ILE A 39 9.02 -8.46 -4.85
CA ILE A 39 8.42 -8.65 -6.18
C ILE A 39 7.21 -7.74 -6.33
N THR A 40 6.35 -7.63 -5.31
CA THR A 40 5.21 -6.71 -5.32
C THR A 40 5.67 -5.26 -5.49
N ASP A 41 6.59 -4.79 -4.65
CA ASP A 41 7.18 -3.44 -4.73
C ASP A 41 7.67 -3.14 -6.15
N ARG A 42 8.46 -4.07 -6.69
CA ARG A 42 9.08 -3.89 -8.00
C ARG A 42 8.05 -3.89 -9.12
N ALA A 43 7.09 -4.81 -9.09
CA ALA A 43 6.04 -4.94 -10.11
C ALA A 43 5.12 -3.72 -10.17
N VAL A 44 4.80 -3.13 -9.02
CA VAL A 44 3.98 -1.90 -8.97
C VAL A 44 4.75 -0.67 -9.45
N ALA A 45 6.08 -0.62 -9.23
CA ALA A 45 6.92 0.50 -9.64
C ALA A 45 7.26 0.54 -11.16
N LEU A 46 6.84 -0.48 -11.93
CA LEU A 46 7.06 -0.55 -13.38
C LEU A 46 6.22 0.49 -14.14
N THR A 47 6.66 0.87 -15.34
CA THR A 47 5.87 1.74 -16.25
C THR A 47 5.65 1.06 -17.61
N PRO A 48 4.44 0.53 -17.91
CA PRO A 48 3.26 0.46 -17.04
C PRO A 48 3.43 -0.58 -15.90
N PRO A 49 2.67 -0.45 -14.79
CA PRO A 49 2.70 -1.39 -13.67
C PRO A 49 2.29 -2.81 -14.08
N ALA A 50 2.94 -3.83 -13.52
CA ALA A 50 2.56 -5.23 -13.71
C ALA A 50 1.61 -5.70 -12.60
N LEU A 51 0.38 -5.17 -12.59
CA LEU A 51 -0.59 -5.33 -11.47
C LEU A 51 -0.95 -6.78 -11.16
N GLU A 52 -1.18 -7.62 -12.17
CA GLU A 52 -1.46 -9.05 -11.98
C GLU A 52 -0.38 -9.77 -11.16
N ILE A 53 0.87 -9.42 -11.41
CA ILE A 53 2.03 -10.02 -10.73
C ILE A 53 2.16 -9.47 -9.32
N ALA A 54 2.01 -8.15 -9.18
CA ALA A 54 1.99 -7.50 -7.88
C ALA A 54 0.93 -8.10 -6.97
N LYS A 55 -0.28 -8.31 -7.49
CA LYS A 55 -1.43 -8.91 -6.79
C LYS A 55 -1.16 -10.33 -6.37
N ARG A 56 -0.70 -11.18 -7.30
CA ARG A 56 -0.33 -12.57 -6.98
C ARG A 56 0.76 -12.65 -5.91
N ALA A 57 1.78 -11.79 -5.98
CA ALA A 57 2.82 -11.72 -4.96
C ALA A 57 2.32 -11.23 -3.60
N ALA A 58 1.47 -10.20 -3.58
CA ALA A 58 0.87 -9.70 -2.36
C ALA A 58 -0.01 -10.76 -1.69
N GLN A 59 -0.88 -11.43 -2.45
CA GLN A 59 -1.75 -12.52 -1.96
C GLN A 59 -0.95 -13.74 -1.48
N ALA A 60 0.09 -14.12 -2.22
CA ALA A 60 0.98 -15.20 -1.79
C ALA A 60 1.69 -14.82 -0.47
N SER A 61 2.08 -13.56 -0.32
CA SER A 61 2.78 -13.09 0.88
C SER A 61 1.90 -13.05 2.13
N THR A 62 0.61 -12.74 1.99
CA THR A 62 -0.37 -12.81 3.10
C THR A 62 -0.74 -14.24 3.46
N SER A 63 -0.63 -15.18 2.52
CA SER A 63 -0.94 -16.60 2.75
C SER A 63 0.11 -17.35 3.57
N LEU A 64 1.29 -16.76 3.84
CA LEU A 64 2.41 -17.43 4.52
C LEU A 64 2.27 -17.59 6.05
N GLN A 65 1.05 -17.63 6.60
CA GLN A 65 0.72 -17.78 8.04
C GLN A 65 1.46 -16.82 9.01
N LYS A 66 2.12 -15.79 8.49
CA LYS A 66 2.82 -14.77 9.28
C LYS A 66 2.15 -13.41 9.05
N PRO A 67 1.70 -12.71 10.11
CA PRO A 67 1.20 -11.36 10.02
C PRO A 67 2.14 -10.43 9.25
N CYS A 68 1.62 -9.69 8.28
CA CYS A 68 2.43 -8.84 7.40
C CYS A 68 1.71 -7.56 7.02
N LEU A 69 2.02 -6.50 7.76
CA LEU A 69 1.49 -5.16 7.50
C LEU A 69 1.80 -4.65 6.07
N PRO A 70 3.04 -4.73 5.56
CA PRO A 70 3.33 -4.29 4.18
C PRO A 70 2.52 -5.05 3.13
N CYS A 71 2.25 -6.34 3.37
CA CYS A 71 1.47 -7.16 2.46
C CYS A 71 0.02 -6.68 2.35
N GLU A 72 -0.63 -6.36 3.48
CA GLU A 72 -1.97 -5.77 3.48
C GLU A 72 -1.98 -4.38 2.83
N MET A 73 -0.98 -3.54 3.13
CA MET A 73 -0.86 -2.20 2.50
C MET A 73 -0.68 -2.29 0.97
N HIS A 74 0.05 -3.29 0.47
CA HIS A 74 0.16 -3.52 -0.97
C HIS A 74 -1.16 -3.93 -1.60
N LEU A 75 -1.94 -4.80 -0.95
CA LEU A 75 -3.25 -5.18 -1.47
C LEU A 75 -4.17 -3.97 -1.61
N VAL A 76 -4.14 -3.05 -0.64
CA VAL A 76 -4.88 -1.78 -0.71
C VAL A 76 -4.42 -0.91 -1.88
N TYR A 77 -3.10 -0.77 -2.06
CA TYR A 77 -2.56 0.06 -3.14
C TYR A 77 -2.86 -0.52 -4.53
N ILE A 78 -2.72 -1.83 -4.68
CA ILE A 78 -3.06 -2.56 -5.92
C ILE A 78 -4.55 -2.44 -6.23
N ASP A 79 -5.43 -2.60 -5.24
CA ASP A 79 -6.88 -2.43 -5.40
C ASP A 79 -7.23 -1.05 -5.97
N VAL A 80 -6.62 0.01 -5.44
CA VAL A 80 -6.80 1.37 -5.93
C VAL A 80 -6.26 1.55 -7.35
N LEU A 81 -5.09 1.00 -7.68
CA LEU A 81 -4.52 1.09 -9.02
C LEU A 81 -5.35 0.35 -10.07
N GLU A 82 -5.93 -0.79 -9.72
CA GLU A 82 -6.77 -1.59 -10.62
C GLU A 82 -8.14 -0.96 -10.85
N ASN A 83 -8.76 -0.40 -9.80
CA ASN A 83 -10.16 0.00 -9.83
C ASN A 83 -10.39 1.52 -9.86
N GLY A 84 -9.33 2.33 -9.67
CA GLY A 84 -9.42 3.78 -9.54
C GLY A 84 -10.14 4.26 -8.26
N THR A 85 -10.52 3.33 -7.38
CA THR A 85 -11.22 3.58 -6.11
C THR A 85 -10.93 2.43 -5.15
N LEU A 86 -11.29 2.61 -3.88
CA LEU A 86 -11.14 1.57 -2.85
C LEU A 86 -12.38 0.67 -2.82
N THR A 87 -12.24 -0.58 -3.27
CA THR A 87 -13.32 -1.59 -3.26
C THR A 87 -13.52 -2.19 -1.87
N GLU A 88 -14.47 -3.12 -1.72
CA GLU A 88 -14.64 -3.87 -0.47
C GLU A 88 -13.38 -4.66 -0.08
N ASP A 89 -12.65 -5.22 -1.04
CA ASP A 89 -11.46 -6.00 -0.76
C ASP A 89 -10.29 -5.10 -0.36
N GLY A 90 -10.14 -3.93 -0.99
CA GLY A 90 -9.24 -2.88 -0.52
C GLY A 90 -9.60 -2.40 0.89
N GLN A 91 -10.88 -2.23 1.20
CA GLN A 91 -11.32 -1.86 2.56
C GLN A 91 -11.00 -2.94 3.59
N LYS A 92 -11.20 -4.23 3.28
CA LYS A 92 -10.82 -5.35 4.16
C LYS A 92 -9.32 -5.37 4.42
N ALA A 93 -8.49 -5.19 3.39
CA ALA A 93 -7.04 -5.14 3.55
C ALA A 93 -6.59 -3.92 4.39
N LEU A 94 -7.22 -2.75 4.18
CA LEU A 94 -6.95 -1.55 4.97
C LEU A 94 -7.33 -1.75 6.44
N LEU A 95 -8.48 -2.37 6.71
CA LEU A 95 -8.91 -2.72 8.07
C LEU A 95 -7.92 -3.67 8.74
N ARG A 96 -7.53 -4.76 8.06
CA ARG A 96 -6.50 -5.69 8.55
C ARG A 96 -5.18 -4.99 8.86
N SER A 97 -4.80 -4.01 8.05
CA SER A 97 -3.60 -3.22 8.32
C SER A 97 -3.69 -2.54 9.70
N TYR A 98 -4.84 -1.95 10.06
CA TYR A 98 -5.07 -1.35 11.37
C TYR A 98 -5.08 -2.41 12.48
N GLU A 99 -5.62 -3.60 12.25
CA GLU A 99 -5.61 -4.69 13.23
C GLU A 99 -4.19 -5.18 13.52
N LEU A 100 -3.37 -5.32 12.48
CA LEU A 100 -1.98 -5.75 12.60
C LEU A 100 -1.10 -4.73 13.32
N SER A 101 -1.35 -3.44 13.08
CA SER A 101 -0.63 -2.36 13.73
C SER A 101 -1.50 -1.11 13.77
N PRO A 102 -2.20 -0.86 14.90
CA PRO A 102 -3.13 0.26 15.00
C PRO A 102 -2.48 1.62 14.73
N TYR A 103 -1.29 1.85 15.27
CA TYR A 103 -0.57 3.12 15.13
C TYR A 103 0.73 3.03 14.34
N GLY A 104 1.24 1.84 14.00
CA GLY A 104 2.42 1.68 13.14
C GLY A 104 3.63 2.58 13.46
N PRO A 105 4.58 2.69 12.54
CA PRO A 105 5.47 3.83 12.46
C PRO A 105 4.77 5.05 11.82
N GLU A 106 5.32 6.25 12.01
CA GLU A 106 4.69 7.50 11.58
C GLU A 106 4.37 7.54 10.07
N ASP A 107 5.24 7.00 9.23
CA ASP A 107 5.07 6.96 7.78
C ASP A 107 3.86 6.11 7.36
N VAL A 108 3.60 4.99 8.04
CA VAL A 108 2.41 4.17 7.85
C VAL A 108 1.15 4.95 8.25
N MET A 109 1.16 5.64 9.39
CA MET A 109 0.01 6.48 9.80
C MET A 109 -0.28 7.56 8.75
N GLN A 110 0.77 8.23 8.27
CA GLN A 110 0.68 9.28 7.25
C GLN A 110 0.12 8.72 5.95
N TRP A 111 0.63 7.59 5.47
CA TRP A 111 0.11 6.91 4.28
C TRP A 111 -1.36 6.53 4.43
N ARG A 112 -1.76 5.94 5.55
CA ARG A 112 -3.16 5.57 5.81
C ARG A 112 -4.07 6.79 5.86
N LEU A 113 -3.61 7.90 6.43
CA LEU A 113 -4.38 9.15 6.44
C LEU A 113 -4.57 9.71 5.04
N HIS A 114 -3.50 9.78 4.24
CA HIS A 114 -3.56 10.22 2.85
C HIS A 114 -4.54 9.38 2.02
N LEU A 115 -4.44 8.05 2.15
CA LEU A 115 -5.35 7.14 1.48
C LEU A 115 -6.80 7.33 1.96
N SER A 116 -6.99 7.43 3.28
CA SER A 116 -8.33 7.51 3.87
C SER A 116 -9.05 8.81 3.54
N SER A 117 -8.33 9.94 3.46
CA SER A 117 -8.94 11.21 3.06
C SER A 117 -9.29 11.23 1.57
N THR A 118 -8.45 10.63 0.72
CA THR A 118 -8.69 10.51 -0.72
C THR A 118 -9.98 9.73 -0.98
N TYR A 119 -10.18 8.61 -0.27
CA TYR A 119 -11.33 7.72 -0.46
C TYR A 119 -12.40 7.85 0.63
N TRP A 120 -12.47 9.00 1.30
CA TRP A 120 -13.28 9.19 2.51
C TRP A 120 -14.75 8.79 2.34
N ASN A 121 -15.34 9.07 1.18
CA ASN A 121 -16.76 8.84 0.94
C ASN A 121 -17.14 7.35 0.87
N VAL A 122 -16.20 6.49 0.48
CA VAL A 122 -16.45 5.04 0.35
C VAL A 122 -16.08 4.26 1.61
N LEU A 123 -15.38 4.89 2.57
CA LEU A 123 -14.99 4.23 3.81
C LEU A 123 -16.18 3.98 4.75
N SER A 124 -16.17 2.79 5.36
CA SER A 124 -17.04 2.46 6.49
C SER A 124 -16.86 3.41 7.68
N LYS A 125 -17.86 3.48 8.56
CA LYS A 125 -17.82 4.31 9.78
C LYS A 125 -16.64 3.93 10.69
N ASP A 126 -16.36 2.63 10.85
CA ASP A 126 -15.25 2.15 11.67
C ASP A 126 -13.90 2.61 11.12
N MET A 127 -13.71 2.54 9.80
CA MET A 127 -12.46 2.97 9.16
C MET A 127 -12.26 4.48 9.26
N LYS A 128 -13.33 5.27 9.10
CA LYS A 128 -13.29 6.72 9.35
C LYS A 128 -12.82 7.02 10.77
N GLN A 129 -13.35 6.30 11.77
CA GLN A 129 -12.95 6.45 13.16
C GLN A 129 -11.46 6.10 13.36
N ARG A 130 -10.99 4.97 12.81
CA ARG A 130 -9.58 4.56 12.90
C ARG A 130 -8.64 5.57 12.25
N ALA A 131 -9.02 6.14 11.10
CA ALA A 131 -8.28 7.21 10.45
C ALA A 131 -8.18 8.44 11.35
N LEU A 132 -9.28 8.89 11.95
CA LEU A 132 -9.27 10.02 12.89
C LEU A 132 -8.35 9.77 14.11
N MET A 133 -8.31 8.55 14.63
CA MET A 133 -7.40 8.19 15.74
C MET A 133 -5.91 8.33 15.36
N GLN A 134 -5.55 8.16 14.07
CA GLN A 134 -4.17 8.40 13.62
C GLN A 134 -3.79 9.89 13.74
N ILE A 135 -4.75 10.81 13.55
CA ILE A 135 -4.50 12.25 13.69
C ILE A 135 -4.10 12.56 15.13
N THR A 136 -4.85 12.02 16.10
CA THR A 136 -4.53 12.17 17.53
C THR A 136 -3.13 11.63 17.83
N ALA A 137 -2.82 10.40 17.40
CA ALA A 137 -1.51 9.80 17.63
C ALA A 137 -0.36 10.60 17.00
N LEU A 138 -0.49 11.03 15.74
CA LEU A 138 0.52 11.87 15.08
C LEU A 138 0.69 13.24 15.75
N SER A 139 -0.36 13.75 16.38
CA SER A 139 -0.28 15.02 17.11
C SER A 139 0.54 14.93 18.39
N GLU A 140 0.95 13.75 18.86
CA GLU A 140 1.76 13.62 20.07
C GLU A 140 3.25 13.96 19.83
N SER A 141 3.73 13.83 18.59
CA SER A 141 5.13 14.09 18.22
C SER A 141 5.30 15.44 17.51
N ARG A 142 6.46 16.11 17.71
CA ARG A 142 6.77 17.38 17.00
C ARG A 142 6.84 17.19 15.48
N LYS A 143 7.27 16.00 15.03
CA LYS A 143 7.38 15.68 13.60
C LYS A 143 5.99 15.44 13.01
N GLY A 144 5.15 14.64 13.67
CA GLY A 144 3.77 14.38 13.27
C GLY A 144 2.91 15.65 13.27
N LYS A 145 3.01 16.51 14.30
CA LYS A 145 2.35 17.83 14.31
C LYS A 145 2.69 18.68 13.08
N ARG A 146 3.99 18.78 12.74
CA ARG A 146 4.44 19.54 11.57
C ARG A 146 3.90 18.96 10.27
N TRP A 147 3.90 17.63 10.14
CA TRP A 147 3.32 16.96 8.97
C TRP A 147 1.82 17.23 8.85
N LEU A 148 1.05 17.13 9.95
CA LEU A 148 -0.39 17.39 9.95
C LEU A 148 -0.75 18.81 9.50
N LEU A 149 0.07 19.82 9.85
CA LEU A 149 -0.11 21.19 9.39
C LEU A 149 0.02 21.30 7.86
N GLY A 150 1.02 20.64 7.28
CA GLY A 150 1.18 20.57 5.82
C GLY A 150 0.05 19.81 5.14
N TYR A 151 -0.28 18.64 5.69
CA TYR A 151 -1.35 17.77 5.19
C TYR A 151 -2.73 18.45 5.16
N ASN A 152 -3.10 19.20 6.20
CA ASN A 152 -4.37 19.93 6.21
C ASN A 152 -4.45 20.96 5.07
N THR A 153 -3.32 21.58 4.71
CA THR A 153 -3.26 22.53 3.59
C THR A 153 -3.53 21.82 2.26
N GLU A 154 -2.95 20.64 2.07
CA GLU A 154 -3.13 19.83 0.85
C GLU A 154 -4.55 19.29 0.70
N VAL A 155 -5.14 18.73 1.77
CA VAL A 155 -6.51 18.18 1.74
C VAL A 155 -7.52 19.26 1.41
N ASN A 156 -7.42 20.44 2.04
CA ASN A 156 -8.31 21.56 1.75
C ASN A 156 -8.19 22.04 0.30
N ALA A 157 -6.97 22.05 -0.26
CA ALA A 157 -6.76 22.38 -1.67
C ALA A 157 -7.41 21.35 -2.61
N ILE A 158 -7.31 20.06 -2.30
CA ILE A 158 -7.93 18.97 -3.10
C ILE A 158 -9.45 19.06 -3.03
N GLN A 159 -10.02 19.20 -1.83
CA GLN A 159 -11.48 19.32 -1.65
C GLN A 159 -12.05 20.55 -2.36
N SER A 160 -11.33 21.69 -2.30
CA SER A 160 -11.72 22.90 -3.03
C SER A 160 -11.73 22.68 -4.55
N ARG A 161 -10.75 21.95 -5.10
CA ARG A 161 -10.69 21.61 -6.54
C ARG A 161 -11.81 20.66 -6.96
N ILE A 162 -12.16 19.67 -6.13
CA ILE A 162 -13.27 18.73 -6.41
C ILE A 162 -14.62 19.45 -6.41
N ASN A 163 -14.82 20.40 -5.50
CA ASN A 163 -16.07 21.18 -5.42
C ASN A 163 -16.24 22.16 -6.60
N LEU A 164 -15.16 22.55 -7.28
CA LEU A 164 -15.20 23.39 -8.50
C LEU A 164 -15.52 22.60 -9.77
N LEU A 165 -15.50 21.27 -9.71
CA LEU A 165 -15.84 20.38 -10.83
C LEU A 165 -17.28 19.86 -10.76
N LYS A 166 -18.08 20.36 -9.82
CA LYS A 166 -19.52 20.08 -9.66
C LYS A 166 -20.32 21.34 -9.96
#